data_AF-A0AAW4BJB4-F1
#
_entry.id   AF-A0AAW4BJB4-F1
#
_cell.length_a   1.000
_cell.length_b   1.000
_cell.length_c   1.000
_cell.angle_alpha   90.00
_cell.angle_beta   90.00
_cell.angle_gamma   90.00
#
_symmetry.space_group_name_H-M   'P 1'
#
loop_
_entity.id
_entity.type
_entity.pdbx_description
1 polymer ?
#
loop_
_entity_poly.entity_id
_entity_poly.type
_entity_poly.pdbx_seq_one_letter_code
_entity_poly.pdbx_strand_id
1 'polypeptide(L)'
;LNTLFQQWFALYDDLSIELALPTMSIDNYLLELEQLKQSEPYQQAQAYWLDRVPTLPEAPALPLADKRSEHLAQSVLTHHLSAEQWSQIQAVSFAHNLLPSMSMLSTFCLVISHWSAQKHFAINILHSNRPAMLPQSADVIGNLSTTSMLEV
;
A
#
# COMPACT_ATOMS: atom_id res chain seq x y z
N LEU A 1 4.71 7.13 8.68
CA LEU A 1 4.39 8.58 8.66
C LEU A 1 3.51 9.00 9.84
N ASN A 2 2.45 8.25 10.20
CA ASN A 2 1.55 8.62 11.30
C ASN A 2 2.27 8.84 12.65
N THR A 3 3.12 7.92 13.11
CA THR A 3 3.81 8.00 14.41
C THR A 3 4.65 9.27 14.59
N LEU A 4 5.40 9.68 13.56
CA LEU A 4 6.25 10.88 13.62
C LEU A 4 5.40 12.13 13.82
N PHE A 5 4.31 12.28 13.06
CA PHE A 5 3.41 13.43 13.20
C PHE A 5 2.67 13.41 14.54
N GLN A 6 2.26 12.24 15.04
CA GLN A 6 1.64 12.10 16.36
C GLN A 6 2.59 12.52 17.49
N GLN A 7 3.84 12.04 17.45
CA GLN A 7 4.86 12.39 18.45
C GLN A 7 5.23 13.87 18.38
N TRP A 8 5.37 14.43 17.17
CA TRP A 8 5.63 15.85 16.99
C TRP A 8 4.46 16.70 17.54
N PHE A 9 3.22 16.34 17.22
CA PHE A 9 2.05 17.04 17.74
C PHE A 9 1.96 16.97 19.27
N ALA A 10 2.27 15.82 19.87
CA ALA A 10 2.31 15.69 21.33
C ALA A 10 3.35 16.63 21.97
N LEU A 11 4.58 16.69 21.42
CA LEU A 11 5.62 17.60 21.90
C LEU A 11 5.29 19.07 21.66
N TYR A 12 4.52 19.37 20.61
CA TYR A 12 4.07 20.72 20.32
C TYR A 12 3.09 21.23 21.40
N ASP A 13 2.15 20.38 21.82
CA ASP A 13 1.18 20.70 22.87
C ASP A 13 1.80 20.72 24.27
N ASP A 14 2.74 19.80 24.55
CA ASP A 14 3.44 19.71 25.83
C ASP A 14 4.90 19.27 25.65
N LEU A 15 5.82 20.23 25.79
CA LEU A 15 7.27 20.01 25.68
C LEU A 15 7.86 19.18 26.84
N SER A 16 7.09 18.92 27.90
CA SER A 16 7.53 18.09 29.03
C SER A 16 7.21 16.60 28.85
N ILE A 17 6.48 16.23 27.79
CA ILE A 17 6.18 14.83 27.48
C ILE A 17 7.46 14.04 27.20
N GLU A 18 7.62 12.92 27.90
CA GLU A 18 8.61 11.90 27.57
C GLU A 18 8.02 10.92 26.54
N LEU A 19 8.63 10.88 25.35
CA LEU A 19 8.25 9.93 24.32
C LEU A 19 8.85 8.55 24.60
N ALA A 20 8.06 7.50 24.40
CA ALA A 20 8.56 6.13 24.48
C ALA A 20 9.63 5.89 23.41
N LEU A 21 10.72 5.24 23.81
CA LEU A 21 11.74 4.78 22.88
C LEU A 21 11.16 3.66 21.99
N PRO A 22 11.51 3.64 20.69
CA PRO A 22 11.04 2.59 19.81
C PRO A 22 11.61 1.24 20.25
N THR A 23 10.77 0.21 20.22
CA THR A 23 11.13 -1.16 20.59
C THR A 23 12.15 -1.79 19.63
N MET A 24 12.27 -1.24 18.43
CA MET A 24 13.13 -1.75 17.37
C MET A 24 13.71 -0.59 16.55
N SER A 25 14.98 -0.70 16.15
CA SER A 25 15.59 0.20 15.16
C SER A 25 15.29 -0.27 13.74
N ILE A 26 15.40 0.62 12.75
CA ILE A 26 15.23 0.24 11.34
C ILE A 26 16.25 -0.81 10.90
N ASP A 27 17.49 -0.76 11.42
CA ASP A 27 18.54 -1.73 11.10
C ASP A 27 18.17 -3.14 11.60
N ASN A 28 17.64 -3.24 12.83
CA ASN A 28 17.15 -4.50 13.38
C ASN A 28 15.97 -5.02 12.57
N TYR A 29 15.04 -4.15 12.18
CA TYR A 29 13.92 -4.53 11.33
C TYR A 29 14.37 -5.13 9.99
N LEU A 30 15.38 -4.54 9.34
CA LEU A 30 15.92 -5.05 8.08
C LEU A 30 16.63 -6.41 8.27
N LEU A 31 17.34 -6.60 9.37
CA LEU A 31 17.95 -7.89 9.72
C LEU A 31 16.89 -8.97 9.94
N GLU A 32 15.81 -8.66 10.65
CA GLU A 32 14.67 -9.58 10.86
C GLU A 32 13.98 -9.95 9.53
N LEU A 33 13.77 -8.97 8.64
CA LEU A 33 13.24 -9.24 7.30
C LEU A 33 14.13 -10.21 6.50
N GLU A 34 15.45 -10.09 6.62
CA GLU A 34 16.37 -11.00 5.94
C GLU A 34 16.28 -12.42 6.49
N GLN A 35 16.16 -12.56 7.82
CA GLN A 35 15.96 -13.86 8.46
C GLN A 35 14.63 -14.50 8.05
N LEU A 36 13.57 -13.70 7.92
CA LEU A 36 12.25 -14.17 7.48
C LEU A 36 12.29 -14.79 6.07
N LYS A 37 13.28 -14.48 5.23
CA LYS A 37 13.43 -15.13 3.92
C LYS A 37 13.68 -16.64 4.01
N GLN A 38 14.16 -17.12 5.16
CA GLN A 38 14.38 -18.54 5.39
C GLN A 38 13.13 -19.26 5.90
N SER A 39 12.08 -18.51 6.24
CA SER A 39 10.84 -19.07 6.77
C SER A 39 10.03 -19.80 5.69
N GLU A 40 9.27 -20.80 6.11
CA GLU A 40 8.36 -21.53 5.22
C GLU A 40 7.33 -20.59 4.53
N PRO A 41 6.67 -19.64 5.22
CA PRO A 41 5.74 -18.70 4.55
C PRO A 41 6.40 -17.87 3.44
N TYR A 42 7.66 -17.48 3.62
CA TYR A 42 8.39 -16.75 2.57
C TYR A 42 8.68 -17.65 1.36
N GLN A 43 9.12 -18.88 1.58
CA GLN A 43 9.38 -19.84 0.50
C GLN A 43 8.10 -20.15 -0.28
N GLN A 44 6.97 -20.30 0.40
CA GLN A 44 5.66 -20.47 -0.23
C GLN A 44 5.26 -19.25 -1.07
N ALA A 45 5.44 -18.03 -0.53
CA ALA A 45 5.17 -16.80 -1.28
C ALA A 45 6.10 -16.65 -2.49
N GLN A 46 7.38 -17.00 -2.35
CA GLN A 46 8.34 -16.98 -3.46
C GLN A 46 7.94 -17.95 -4.57
N ALA A 47 7.59 -19.19 -4.22
CA ALA A 47 7.14 -20.20 -5.18
C ALA A 47 5.88 -19.71 -5.93
N TYR A 48 4.89 -19.18 -5.20
CA TYR A 48 3.69 -18.58 -5.81
C TYR A 48 4.05 -17.51 -6.85
N TRP A 49 4.93 -16.57 -6.51
CA TRP A 49 5.29 -15.50 -7.43
C TRP A 49 6.12 -15.98 -8.62
N LEU A 50 7.03 -16.94 -8.43
CA LEU A 50 7.79 -17.53 -9.53
C LEU A 50 6.88 -18.24 -10.54
N ASP A 51 5.84 -18.92 -10.07
CA ASP A 51 4.83 -19.55 -10.92
C ASP A 51 3.90 -18.51 -11.57
N ARG A 52 3.59 -17.42 -10.85
CA ARG A 52 2.63 -16.41 -11.31
C ARG A 52 3.22 -15.44 -12.33
N VAL A 53 4.48 -15.02 -12.18
CA VAL A 53 5.15 -14.01 -13.02
C VAL A 53 5.04 -14.30 -14.52
N PRO A 54 5.28 -15.54 -15.02
CA PRO A 54 5.15 -15.84 -16.45
C PRO A 54 3.74 -15.72 -17.01
N THR A 55 2.71 -15.70 -16.15
CA THR A 55 1.29 -15.67 -16.53
C THR A 55 0.60 -14.35 -16.20
N LEU A 56 1.30 -13.41 -15.56
CA LEU A 56 0.76 -12.08 -15.27
C LEU A 56 0.52 -11.33 -16.59
N PRO A 57 -0.64 -10.69 -16.76
CA PRO A 57 -0.89 -9.85 -17.92
C PRO A 57 -0.06 -8.56 -17.84
N GLU A 58 0.04 -7.89 -18.97
CA GLU A 58 0.69 -6.60 -19.10
C GLU A 58 -0.02 -5.49 -18.29
N ALA A 59 0.65 -4.35 -18.14
CA ALA A 59 0.06 -3.16 -17.54
C ALA A 59 -1.18 -2.67 -18.32
N PRO A 60 -2.13 -1.96 -17.69
CA PRO A 60 -3.30 -1.41 -18.39
C PRO A 60 -2.89 -0.49 -19.54
N ALA A 61 -3.41 -0.79 -20.74
CA ALA A 61 -3.16 -0.03 -21.95
C ALA A 61 -4.04 1.24 -21.98
N LEU A 62 -3.65 2.25 -21.23
CA LEU A 62 -4.34 3.54 -21.17
C LEU A 62 -4.06 4.41 -22.42
N PRO A 63 -5.00 5.28 -22.82
CA PRO A 63 -4.77 6.23 -23.90
C PRO A 63 -3.66 7.20 -23.50
N LEU A 64 -2.58 7.20 -24.28
CA LEU A 64 -1.44 8.09 -24.08
C LEU A 64 -1.57 9.31 -24.98
N ALA A 65 -1.01 10.45 -24.53
CA ALA A 65 -0.84 11.61 -25.40
C ALA A 65 0.19 11.31 -26.51
N ASP A 66 -0.03 11.86 -27.70
CA ASP A 66 0.81 11.62 -28.89
C ASP A 66 2.29 12.01 -28.71
N LYS A 67 2.58 12.91 -27.77
CA LYS A 67 3.94 13.34 -27.45
C LYS A 67 4.25 13.05 -25.99
N ARG A 68 5.19 12.12 -25.77
CA ARG A 68 5.87 12.02 -24.48
C ARG A 68 6.82 13.21 -24.34
N SER A 69 6.54 14.06 -23.35
CA SER A 69 7.47 15.08 -22.92
C SER A 69 8.70 14.42 -22.28
N GLU A 70 9.91 14.87 -22.63
CA GLU A 70 11.14 14.46 -21.95
C GLU A 70 11.17 14.93 -20.48
N HIS A 71 10.39 15.96 -20.16
CA HIS A 71 10.15 16.39 -18.79
C HIS A 71 8.89 15.73 -18.22
N LEU A 72 9.05 15.02 -17.11
CA LEU A 72 7.94 14.52 -16.29
C LEU A 72 7.27 15.69 -15.58
N ALA A 73 6.37 16.40 -16.27
CA ALA A 73 5.43 17.32 -15.63
C ALA A 73 4.36 16.50 -14.92
N GLN A 74 4.59 16.19 -13.64
CA GLN A 74 3.60 15.51 -12.80
C GLN A 74 2.59 16.54 -12.28
N SER A 75 1.30 16.29 -12.52
CA SER A 75 0.22 17.01 -11.85
C SER A 75 -0.43 16.08 -10.83
N VAL A 76 -0.77 16.64 -9.67
CA VAL A 76 -1.48 15.92 -8.60
C VAL A 76 -2.92 16.41 -8.58
N LEU A 77 -3.86 15.50 -8.82
CA LEU A 77 -5.27 15.75 -8.62
C LEU A 77 -5.68 15.17 -7.28
N THR A 78 -6.30 15.99 -6.42
CA THR A 78 -6.78 15.57 -5.11
C THR A 78 -8.28 15.78 -5.04
N HIS A 79 -8.99 14.72 -4.66
CA HIS A 79 -10.42 14.74 -4.39
C HIS A 79 -10.69 14.20 -2.99
N HIS A 80 -11.76 14.70 -2.38
CA HIS A 80 -12.17 14.33 -1.03
C HIS A 80 -13.60 13.81 -1.05
N LEU A 81 -13.85 12.77 -0.26
CA LEU A 81 -15.17 12.35 0.13
C LEU A 81 -15.51 13.04 1.45
N SER A 82 -16.74 13.52 1.59
CA SER A 82 -17.23 13.95 2.89
C SER A 82 -17.26 12.78 3.88
N ALA A 83 -17.22 13.07 5.18
CA ALA A 83 -17.32 12.06 6.22
C ALA A 83 -18.60 11.20 6.09
N GLU A 84 -19.71 11.83 5.67
CA GLU A 84 -20.98 11.14 5.42
C GLU A 84 -20.86 10.16 4.25
N GLN A 85 -20.35 10.59 3.10
CA GLN A 85 -20.14 9.72 1.93
C GLN A 85 -19.21 8.55 2.27
N TRP A 86 -18.13 8.82 3.00
CA TRP A 86 -17.21 7.77 3.43
C TRP A 86 -17.88 6.77 4.37
N SER A 87 -18.65 7.25 5.35
CA SER A 87 -19.40 6.39 6.27
C SER A 87 -20.39 5.48 5.54
N GLN A 88 -21.09 6.01 4.53
CA GLN A 88 -21.99 5.21 3.69
C GLN A 88 -21.24 4.12 2.92
N ILE A 89 -20.10 4.45 2.32
CA ILE A 89 -19.25 3.46 1.63
C ILE A 89 -18.81 2.37 2.60
N GLN A 90 -18.35 2.75 3.80
CA GLN A 90 -17.94 1.79 4.82
C GLN A 90 -19.08 0.84 5.20
N ALA A 91 -20.27 1.38 5.46
CA ALA A 91 -21.44 0.59 5.83
C ALA A 91 -21.81 -0.43 4.73
N VAL A 92 -21.83 0.01 3.47
CA VAL A 92 -22.12 -0.88 2.32
C VAL A 92 -21.04 -1.94 2.16
N SER A 93 -19.75 -1.57 2.20
CA SER A 93 -18.64 -2.52 2.10
C SER A 93 -18.75 -3.61 3.17
N PHE A 94 -18.97 -3.23 4.43
CA PHE A 94 -19.08 -4.19 5.52
C PHE A 94 -20.34 -5.07 5.43
N ALA A 95 -21.47 -4.52 4.98
CA ALA A 95 -22.67 -5.32 4.72
C ALA A 95 -22.45 -6.42 3.67
N HIS A 96 -21.48 -6.23 2.77
CA HIS A 96 -21.04 -7.21 1.78
C HIS A 96 -19.81 -8.04 2.20
N ASN A 97 -19.39 -7.99 3.47
CA ASN A 97 -18.17 -8.64 3.98
C ASN A 97 -16.87 -8.22 3.27
N LEU A 98 -16.82 -6.97 2.79
CA LEU A 98 -15.64 -6.39 2.15
C LEU A 98 -15.03 -5.30 3.03
N LEU A 99 -13.70 -5.19 2.94
CA LEU A 99 -13.01 -4.03 3.50
C LEU A 99 -13.28 -2.79 2.63
N PRO A 100 -13.50 -1.60 3.21
CA PRO A 100 -13.72 -0.37 2.45
C PRO A 100 -12.55 -0.06 1.50
N SER A 101 -11.32 -0.36 1.89
CA SER A 101 -10.13 -0.22 1.03
C SER A 101 -10.20 -1.12 -0.21
N MET A 102 -10.73 -2.34 -0.08
CA MET A 102 -10.90 -3.26 -1.21
C MET A 102 -12.01 -2.77 -2.14
N SER A 103 -13.11 -2.23 -1.61
CA SER A 103 -14.15 -1.60 -2.45
C SER A 103 -13.62 -0.40 -3.26
N MET A 104 -12.77 0.43 -2.64
CA MET A 104 -12.10 1.54 -3.33
C MET A 104 -11.13 1.04 -4.39
N LEU A 105 -10.34 0.01 -4.08
CA LEU A 105 -9.42 -0.62 -5.03
C LEU A 105 -10.18 -1.22 -6.23
N SER A 106 -11.26 -1.94 -5.99
CA SER A 106 -12.11 -2.48 -7.06
C SER A 106 -12.69 -1.36 -7.93
N THR A 107 -13.15 -0.27 -7.32
CA THR A 107 -13.65 0.91 -8.05
C THR A 107 -12.54 1.51 -8.92
N PHE A 108 -11.33 1.66 -8.39
CA PHE A 108 -10.16 2.11 -9.14
C PHE A 108 -9.88 1.19 -10.33
N CYS A 109 -9.84 -0.13 -10.12
CA CYS A 109 -9.64 -1.11 -11.18
C CYS A 109 -10.72 -1.05 -12.26
N LEU A 110 -12.00 -0.86 -11.89
CA LEU A 110 -13.11 -0.71 -12.85
C LEU A 110 -12.96 0.54 -13.71
N VAL A 111 -12.53 1.66 -13.13
CA VAL A 111 -12.27 2.90 -13.88
C VAL A 111 -11.09 2.71 -14.83
N ILE A 112 -9.98 2.16 -14.35
CA ILE A 112 -8.82 1.85 -15.20
C ILE A 112 -9.22 0.91 -16.34
N SER A 113 -9.98 -0.15 -16.03
CA SER A 113 -10.47 -1.10 -17.03
C SER A 113 -11.35 -0.42 -18.07
N HIS A 114 -12.25 0.49 -17.67
CA HIS A 114 -13.11 1.25 -18.59
C HIS A 114 -12.30 1.99 -19.67
N TRP A 115 -11.23 2.68 -19.26
CA TRP A 115 -10.38 3.47 -20.15
C TRP A 115 -9.26 2.67 -20.83
N SER A 116 -8.99 1.44 -20.37
CA SER A 116 -7.96 0.59 -20.97
C SER A 116 -8.47 -0.10 -22.23
N ALA A 117 -7.58 -0.25 -23.21
CA ALA A 117 -7.85 -1.04 -24.42
C ALA A 117 -8.00 -2.54 -24.13
N GLN A 118 -7.46 -3.02 -23.00
CA GLN A 118 -7.59 -4.38 -22.50
C GLN A 118 -8.27 -4.41 -21.14
N LYS A 119 -9.09 -5.44 -20.91
CA LYS A 119 -9.83 -5.63 -19.65
C LYS A 119 -9.11 -6.54 -18.66
N HIS A 120 -8.12 -7.29 -19.14
CA HIS A 120 -7.25 -8.16 -18.35
C HIS A 120 -5.86 -7.51 -18.29
N PHE A 121 -5.43 -7.11 -17.10
CA PHE A 121 -4.18 -6.37 -16.89
C PHE A 121 -3.68 -6.50 -15.45
N ALA A 122 -2.44 -6.11 -15.20
CA ALA A 122 -1.86 -6.09 -13.86
C ALA A 122 -1.58 -4.66 -13.37
N ILE A 123 -1.83 -4.40 -12.09
CA ILE A 123 -1.46 -3.14 -11.42
C ILE A 123 -0.54 -3.40 -10.24
N ASN A 124 0.34 -2.44 -9.97
CA ASN A 124 1.20 -2.46 -8.79
C ASN A 124 0.45 -1.83 -7.60
N ILE A 125 0.40 -2.57 -6.48
CA ILE A 125 -0.18 -2.12 -5.22
C ILE A 125 0.93 -1.90 -4.21
N LEU A 126 1.05 -0.67 -3.72
CA LEU A 126 1.89 -0.33 -2.57
C LEU A 126 1.12 -0.62 -1.28
N HIS A 127 1.73 -1.35 -0.36
CA HIS A 127 1.19 -1.56 0.97
C HIS A 127 2.27 -1.48 2.05
N SER A 128 1.85 -1.24 3.29
CA SER A 128 2.76 -1.27 4.44
C SER A 128 3.17 -2.71 4.70
N ASN A 129 4.47 -2.96 4.66
CA ASN A 129 5.12 -4.19 5.09
C ASN A 129 5.33 -4.14 6.61
N ARG A 130 4.25 -4.26 7.39
CA ARG A 130 4.35 -4.52 8.85
C ARG A 130 3.81 -5.93 9.08
N PRO A 131 4.62 -6.97 8.86
CA PRO A 131 4.15 -8.34 8.98
C PRO A 131 3.68 -8.60 10.41
N ALA A 132 2.55 -9.29 10.58
CA ALA A 132 2.02 -9.64 11.90
C ALA A 132 3.00 -10.48 12.73
N MET A 133 3.95 -11.14 12.06
CA MET A 133 5.04 -11.92 12.67
C MET A 133 6.12 -11.05 13.34
N LEU A 134 6.15 -9.73 13.06
CA LEU A 134 7.07 -8.77 13.70
C LEU A 134 6.27 -7.64 14.37
N PRO A 135 5.53 -7.92 15.45
CA PRO A 135 4.73 -6.90 16.14
C PRO A 135 5.59 -5.76 16.71
N GLN A 136 6.85 -6.02 17.06
CA GLN A 136 7.81 -5.00 17.51
C GLN A 136 8.17 -4.00 16.42
N SER A 137 7.83 -4.28 15.15
CA SER A 137 8.04 -3.31 14.09
C SER A 137 7.06 -2.14 14.15
N ALA A 138 5.98 -2.19 14.96
CA ALA A 138 4.87 -1.24 14.90
C ALA A 138 5.27 0.24 15.07
N ASP A 139 6.25 0.52 15.91
CA ASP A 139 6.76 1.86 16.22
C ASP A 139 8.02 2.26 15.43
N VAL A 140 8.54 1.35 14.59
CA VAL A 140 9.69 1.63 13.72
C VAL A 140 9.33 2.73 12.72
N ILE A 141 10.24 3.71 12.64
CA ILE A 141 10.22 4.80 11.67
C ILE A 141 11.23 4.49 10.56
N GLY A 142 10.75 4.40 9.32
CA GLY A 142 11.58 4.13 8.14
C GLY A 142 10.73 3.85 6.91
N ASN A 143 11.35 3.35 5.83
CA ASN A 143 10.62 2.81 4.70
C ASN A 143 10.29 1.34 4.96
N LEU A 144 9.04 1.08 5.37
CA LEU A 144 8.51 -0.26 5.54
C LEU A 144 7.48 -0.57 4.46
N SER A 145 7.65 -0.05 3.24
CA SER A 145 6.70 -0.29 2.16
C SER A 145 7.14 -1.49 1.33
N THR A 146 6.18 -2.25 0.82
CA THR A 146 6.42 -3.28 -0.18
C THR A 146 5.35 -3.20 -1.26
N THR A 147 5.61 -3.83 -2.39
CA THR A 147 4.72 -3.85 -3.54
C THR A 147 4.28 -5.27 -3.84
N SER A 148 3.03 -5.43 -4.26
CA SER A 148 2.50 -6.66 -4.83
C SER A 148 1.78 -6.38 -6.13
N MET A 149 1.75 -7.36 -7.03
CA MET A 149 1.02 -7.26 -8.29
C MET A 149 -0.40 -7.76 -8.10
N LEU A 150 -1.39 -6.98 -8.53
CA LEU A 150 -2.78 -7.42 -8.63
C LEU A 150 -3.14 -7.61 -10.08
N GLU A 151 -3.55 -8.82 -10.42
CA GLU A 151 -4.22 -9.10 -11.69
C GLU A 151 -5.70 -8.72 -11.61
N VAL A 152 -6.16 -8.00 -12.63
CA VAL A 152 -7.52 -7.47 -12.80
C VAL A 152 -8.12 -8.06 -14.06
#